data_AF-A0A947MUD8-F1
#
_entry.id   AF-A0A947MUD8-F1
#
_cell.length_a   1.000
_cell.length_b   1.000
_cell.length_c   1.000
_cell.angle_alpha   90.00
_cell.angle_beta   90.00
_cell.angle_gamma   90.00
#
_symmetry.space_group_name_H-M   'P 1'
#
loop_
_entity.id
_entity.type
_entity.pdbx_description
1 polymer ?
#
loop_
_entity_poly.entity_id
_entity_poly.type
_entity_poly.pdbx_seq_one_letter_code
_entity_poly.pdbx_strand_id
1 'polypeptide(L)'
;AALTESGLTLDESVAMVDTWAVSYFHTPGLRVLYVLPRSWTDELLPLTLSFEPTRTVRTLVGRVEVTTNDELDGVEGAFLTAIAAGTNSWETLGMKEVVALGRHAEAKLRALRERTDDADVLSYLDEAIRQLEQQP
;
A
#
# COMPACT_ATOMS: atom_id res chain seq x y z
N ALA A 1 21.24 -7.27 8.01
CA ALA A 1 22.36 -6.32 8.12
C ALA A 1 21.84 -4.89 8.32
N ALA A 2 20.99 -4.35 7.44
CA ALA A 2 20.51 -2.96 7.54
C ALA A 2 19.94 -2.52 8.91
N LEU A 3 19.13 -3.36 9.57
CA LEU A 3 18.55 -3.05 10.89
C LEU A 3 19.57 -3.03 12.03
N THR A 4 20.52 -3.96 11.98
CA THR A 4 21.62 -3.97 12.95
C THR A 4 22.58 -2.80 12.71
N GLU A 5 22.79 -2.43 11.44
CA GLU A 5 23.59 -1.27 11.04
C GLU A 5 22.95 0.06 11.47
N SER A 6 21.62 0.13 11.56
CA SER A 6 20.92 1.30 12.12
C SER A 6 20.99 1.40 13.65
N GLY A 7 21.63 0.42 14.29
CA GLY A 7 21.98 0.45 15.71
C GLY A 7 21.18 -0.50 16.60
N LEU A 8 20.21 -1.23 16.05
CA LEU A 8 19.51 -2.28 16.78
C LEU A 8 20.44 -3.45 17.07
N THR A 9 20.20 -4.15 18.18
CA THR A 9 20.78 -5.47 18.41
C THR A 9 20.19 -6.50 17.44
N LEU A 10 20.80 -7.68 17.37
CA LEU A 10 20.28 -8.76 16.54
C LEU A 10 18.86 -9.17 16.98
N ASP A 11 18.64 -9.32 18.28
CA ASP A 11 17.35 -9.73 18.84
C ASP A 11 16.27 -8.67 18.58
N GLU A 12 16.59 -7.39 18.76
CA GLU A 12 15.68 -6.28 18.42
C GLU A 12 15.35 -6.24 16.92
N SER A 13 16.34 -6.53 16.07
CA SER A 13 16.14 -6.58 14.62
C SER A 13 15.20 -7.71 14.22
N VAL A 14 15.38 -8.90 14.79
CA VAL A 14 14.49 -10.06 14.56
C VAL A 14 13.09 -9.76 15.07
N ALA A 15 12.97 -9.29 16.31
CA ALA A 15 11.69 -8.97 16.92
C ALA A 15 10.90 -7.92 16.10
N MET A 16 11.58 -6.90 15.56
CA MET A 16 10.94 -5.91 14.72
C MET A 16 10.41 -6.52 13.42
N VAL A 17 11.20 -7.36 12.75
CA VAL A 17 10.77 -8.04 11.51
C VAL A 17 9.59 -8.97 11.78
N ASP A 18 9.66 -9.78 12.84
CA ASP A 18 8.61 -10.72 13.21
C ASP A 18 7.29 -10.01 13.54
N THR A 19 7.36 -8.88 14.25
CA THR A 19 6.19 -8.06 14.58
C THR A 19 5.42 -7.63 13.33
N TRP A 20 6.12 -7.33 12.24
CA TRP A 20 5.51 -6.82 11.01
C TRP A 20 5.44 -7.84 9.87
N ALA A 21 5.87 -9.08 10.10
CA ALA A 21 6.12 -10.10 9.07
C ALA A 21 4.90 -10.35 8.17
N VAL A 22 3.69 -10.43 8.75
CA VAL A 22 2.46 -10.60 7.98
C VAL A 22 2.29 -9.47 6.97
N SER A 23 2.46 -8.24 7.43
CA SER A 23 2.23 -7.05 6.62
C SER A 23 3.36 -6.80 5.61
N TYR A 24 4.58 -7.25 5.90
CA TYR A 24 5.75 -7.09 5.03
C TYR A 24 5.82 -8.17 3.95
N PHE A 25 5.54 -9.43 4.30
CA PHE A 25 5.87 -10.58 3.47
C PHE A 25 4.69 -11.51 3.17
N HIS A 26 3.65 -11.55 4.01
CA HIS A 26 2.53 -12.50 3.84
C HIS A 26 1.29 -11.88 3.18
N THR A 27 1.42 -10.67 2.63
CA THR A 27 0.36 -10.04 1.84
C THR A 27 0.84 -9.94 0.38
N PRO A 28 -0.02 -10.22 -0.62
CA PRO A 28 0.34 -10.02 -2.03
C PRO A 28 0.68 -8.57 -2.36
N GLY A 29 1.50 -8.35 -3.39
CA GLY A 29 1.87 -7.03 -3.89
C GLY A 29 3.36 -6.71 -3.80
N LEU A 30 3.79 -5.69 -4.56
CA LEU A 30 5.17 -5.23 -4.56
C LEU A 30 5.39 -4.17 -3.48
N ARG A 31 6.46 -4.35 -2.68
CA ARG A 31 6.80 -3.46 -1.57
C ARG A 31 8.26 -3.12 -1.56
N VAL A 32 8.55 -1.87 -1.26
CA VAL A 32 9.90 -1.41 -0.92
C VAL A 32 9.94 -1.19 0.59
N LEU A 33 10.84 -1.92 1.24
CA LEU A 33 11.16 -1.75 2.65
C LEU A 33 12.57 -1.16 2.74
N TYR A 34 12.73 -0.09 3.50
CA TYR A 34 14.02 0.58 3.63
C TYR A 34 14.16 1.21 5.02
N VAL A 35 15.40 1.31 5.50
CA VAL A 35 15.70 2.02 6.74
C VAL A 35 15.88 3.50 6.41
N LEU A 36 15.19 4.36 7.14
CA LEU A 36 15.30 5.81 6.95
C LEU A 36 16.60 6.33 7.56
N PRO A 37 17.19 7.39 6.98
CA PRO A 37 18.24 8.15 7.66
C PRO A 37 17.77 8.65 9.03
N ARG A 38 18.63 8.56 10.04
CA ARG A 38 18.31 9.00 11.40
C ARG A 38 17.85 10.46 11.45
N SER A 39 18.48 11.34 10.67
CA SER A 39 18.13 12.76 10.61
C SER A 39 16.66 13.00 10.27
N TRP A 40 16.09 12.20 9.36
CA TRP A 40 14.66 12.29 9.02
C TRP A 40 13.78 11.88 10.19
N THR A 41 14.18 10.85 10.95
CA THR A 41 13.43 10.43 12.13
C THR A 41 13.45 11.50 13.21
N ASP A 42 14.59 12.17 13.40
CA ASP A 42 14.73 13.25 14.39
C ASP A 42 13.92 14.50 14.03
N GLU A 43 13.80 14.81 12.73
CA GLU A 43 12.97 15.91 12.23
C GLU A 43 11.47 15.60 12.27
N LEU A 44 11.07 14.43 11.74
CA LEU A 44 9.66 14.05 11.63
C LEU A 44 9.04 13.68 12.97
N LEU A 45 9.83 13.10 13.88
CA LEU A 45 9.40 12.64 15.19
C LEU A 45 10.32 13.22 16.26
N PRO A 46 10.21 14.51 16.62
CA PRO A 46 11.02 15.09 17.67
C PRO A 46 10.83 14.33 19.00
N LEU A 47 11.94 13.96 19.64
CA LEU A 47 11.92 13.24 20.92
C LEU A 47 12.57 14.10 22.01
N THR A 48 11.79 14.46 23.02
CA THR A 48 12.27 15.14 24.22
C THR A 48 12.22 14.17 25.39
N LEU A 49 13.38 13.93 26.02
CA LEU A 49 13.49 13.08 27.21
C LEU A 49 13.76 13.94 28.44
N SER A 50 13.14 13.61 29.58
CA SER A 50 13.35 14.30 30.86
C SER A 50 14.64 13.86 31.58
N PHE A 51 15.33 12.86 31.05
CA PHE A 51 16.60 12.34 31.55
C PHE A 51 17.53 12.05 30.38
N GLU A 52 18.83 11.95 30.65
CA GLU A 52 19.86 11.70 29.63
C GLU A 52 20.21 10.21 29.58
N PRO A 53 19.78 9.47 28.54
CA PRO A 53 20.14 8.06 28.40
C PRO A 53 21.60 7.90 27.95
N THR A 54 22.24 6.80 28.37
CA THR A 54 23.61 6.44 27.94
C THR A 54 23.71 6.26 26.43
N ARG A 55 22.64 5.81 25.78
CA ARG A 55 22.55 5.66 24.33
C ARG A 55 21.12 5.78 23.85
N THR A 56 20.89 6.58 22.80
CA THR A 56 19.62 6.64 22.08
C THR A 56 19.81 6.12 20.66
N VAL A 57 19.15 5.01 20.34
CA VAL A 57 19.03 4.47 18.98
C VAL A 57 17.63 4.76 18.47
N ARG A 58 17.54 5.22 17.23
CA ARG A 58 16.26 5.48 16.56
C ARG A 58 16.33 4.85 15.18
N THR A 59 15.60 3.76 15.02
CA THR A 59 15.46 3.06 13.74
C THR A 59 14.03 3.22 13.27
N LEU A 60 13.87 3.66 12.03
CA LEU A 60 12.57 3.77 11.39
C LEU A 60 12.64 3.04 10.05
N VAL A 61 11.66 2.17 9.82
CA VAL A 61 11.52 1.42 8.56
C VAL A 61 10.38 2.02 7.77
N GLY A 62 10.73 2.52 6.58
CA GLY A 62 9.79 2.96 5.58
C GLY A 62 9.23 1.75 4.84
N ARG A 63 7.93 1.81 4.56
CA ARG A 63 7.23 0.85 3.70
C ARG A 63 6.50 1.64 2.64
N VAL A 64 6.79 1.32 1.38
CA VAL A 64 6.07 1.85 0.23
C VAL A 64 5.45 0.68 -0.52
N GLU A 65 4.14 0.78 -0.76
CA GLU A 65 3.43 -0.11 -1.66
C GLU A 65 3.60 0.42 -3.08
N VAL A 66 3.93 -0.46 -4.01
CA VAL A 66 4.15 -0.09 -5.41
C VAL A 66 3.07 -0.77 -6.24
N THR A 67 2.24 0.05 -6.89
CA THR A 67 1.30 -0.41 -7.91
C THR A 67 2.07 -0.60 -9.22
N THR A 68 2.06 -1.81 -9.78
CA THR A 68 2.75 -2.10 -11.03
C THR A 68 1.80 -1.97 -12.23
N ASN A 69 2.37 -1.78 -13.42
CA ASN A 69 1.58 -1.75 -14.65
C ASN A 69 0.85 -3.07 -14.89
N ASP A 70 1.52 -4.21 -14.69
CA ASP A 70 0.91 -5.54 -14.83
C ASP A 70 -0.30 -5.72 -13.90
N GLU A 71 -0.24 -5.17 -12.68
CA GLU A 71 -1.37 -5.22 -11.76
C GLU A 71 -2.55 -4.42 -12.32
N LEU A 72 -2.30 -3.17 -12.75
CA LEU A 72 -3.32 -2.31 -13.35
C LEU A 72 -3.91 -2.92 -14.63
N ASP A 73 -3.09 -3.54 -15.48
CA ASP A 73 -3.54 -4.25 -16.69
C ASP A 73 -4.47 -5.40 -16.33
N GLY A 74 -4.17 -6.12 -15.25
CA GLY A 74 -5.04 -7.17 -14.70
C GLY A 74 -6.39 -6.63 -14.22
N VAL A 75 -6.40 -5.48 -13.53
CA VAL A 75 -7.65 -4.82 -13.10
C VAL A 75 -8.49 -4.39 -14.30
N GLU A 76 -7.85 -3.73 -15.26
CA GLU A 76 -8.50 -3.26 -16.49
C GLU A 76 -9.10 -4.42 -17.29
N GLY A 77 -8.34 -5.51 -17.46
CA GLY A 77 -8.82 -6.72 -18.12
C GLY A 77 -9.99 -7.40 -17.38
N ALA A 78 -10.00 -7.37 -16.04
CA ALA A 78 -11.12 -7.87 -15.25
C ALA A 78 -12.39 -7.04 -15.47
N PHE A 79 -12.26 -5.71 -15.51
CA PHE A 79 -13.38 -4.81 -15.82
C PHE A 79 -13.90 -5.03 -17.23
N LEU A 80 -13.03 -5.06 -18.25
CA LEU A 80 -13.42 -5.34 -19.63
C LEU A 80 -14.14 -6.69 -19.77
N THR A 81 -13.63 -7.74 -19.13
CA THR A 81 -14.24 -9.07 -19.15
C THR A 81 -15.65 -9.05 -18.59
N ALA A 82 -15.85 -8.35 -17.49
CA ALA A 82 -17.13 -8.36 -16.81
C ALA A 82 -18.15 -7.39 -17.44
N ILE A 83 -17.71 -6.28 -18.02
CA ILE A 83 -18.51 -5.45 -18.93
C ILE A 83 -18.99 -6.27 -20.14
N ALA A 84 -18.07 -7.02 -20.78
CA ALA A 84 -18.41 -7.89 -21.91
C ALA A 84 -19.40 -9.01 -21.54
N ALA A 85 -19.40 -9.46 -20.29
CA ALA A 85 -20.37 -10.42 -19.74
C ALA A 85 -21.75 -9.78 -19.45
N GLY A 86 -21.97 -8.51 -19.78
CA GLY A 86 -23.21 -7.78 -19.53
C GLY A 86 -23.40 -7.38 -18.07
N THR A 87 -22.33 -7.46 -17.27
CA THR A 87 -22.35 -6.99 -15.89
C THR A 87 -21.97 -5.52 -15.90
N ASN A 88 -22.97 -4.65 -15.90
CA ASN A 88 -22.76 -3.20 -16.08
C ASN A 88 -22.99 -2.42 -14.77
N SER A 89 -23.15 -3.10 -13.64
CA SER A 89 -23.45 -2.47 -12.35
C SER A 89 -22.32 -2.62 -11.34
N TRP A 90 -22.06 -1.54 -10.60
CA TRP A 90 -21.11 -1.51 -9.48
C TRP A 90 -21.44 -2.58 -8.42
N GLU A 91 -22.72 -2.91 -8.24
CA GLU A 91 -23.19 -3.87 -7.23
C GLU A 91 -22.66 -5.29 -7.48
N THR A 92 -22.48 -5.67 -8.75
CA THR A 92 -22.14 -7.06 -9.12
C THR A 92 -20.64 -7.20 -9.42
N LEU A 93 -20.06 -6.21 -10.10
CA LEU A 93 -18.68 -6.20 -10.60
C LEU A 93 -17.76 -5.39 -9.68
N GLY A 94 -18.32 -4.49 -8.89
CA GLY A 94 -17.52 -3.47 -8.21
C GLY A 94 -17.00 -4.08 -6.95
N MET A 95 -17.89 -4.72 -6.20
CA MET A 95 -17.50 -5.29 -4.92
C MET A 95 -16.44 -6.39 -5.07
N LYS A 96 -16.57 -7.32 -6.02
CA LYS A 96 -15.65 -8.47 -6.11
C LYS A 96 -14.25 -8.05 -6.57
N GLU A 97 -14.16 -7.31 -7.66
CA GLU A 97 -12.89 -6.87 -8.23
C GLU A 97 -12.24 -5.81 -7.33
N VAL A 98 -13.00 -4.85 -6.76
CA VAL A 98 -12.47 -3.84 -5.82
C VAL A 98 -12.01 -4.49 -4.51
N VAL A 99 -12.72 -5.48 -3.97
CA VAL A 99 -12.27 -6.24 -2.79
C VAL A 99 -10.95 -6.95 -3.08
N ALA A 100 -10.77 -7.49 -4.29
CA ALA A 100 -9.51 -8.15 -4.67
C ALA A 100 -8.32 -7.18 -4.72
N LEU A 101 -8.56 -5.87 -4.97
CA LEU A 101 -7.51 -4.84 -4.92
C LEU A 101 -7.01 -4.55 -3.49
N GLY A 102 -7.78 -4.98 -2.48
CA GLY A 102 -7.46 -4.86 -1.07
C GLY A 102 -7.50 -3.43 -0.55
N ARG A 103 -6.79 -3.17 0.54
CA ARG A 103 -6.84 -1.89 1.29
C ARG A 103 -6.37 -0.64 0.51
N HIS A 104 -5.81 -0.81 -0.68
CA HIS A 104 -5.34 0.27 -1.55
C HIS A 104 -6.16 0.37 -2.83
N ALA A 105 -7.38 -0.19 -2.84
CA ALA A 105 -8.24 -0.22 -4.01
C ALA A 105 -8.44 1.16 -4.62
N GLU A 106 -8.82 2.16 -3.83
CA GLU A 106 -9.04 3.54 -4.31
C GLU A 106 -7.83 4.10 -5.07
N ALA A 107 -6.63 4.02 -4.46
CA ALA A 107 -5.40 4.52 -5.08
C ALA A 107 -5.08 3.80 -6.41
N LYS A 108 -5.34 2.50 -6.49
CA LYS A 108 -5.14 1.71 -7.72
C LYS A 108 -6.16 2.05 -8.80
N LEU A 109 -7.43 2.25 -8.43
CA LEU A 109 -8.47 2.68 -9.38
C LEU A 109 -8.16 4.07 -9.93
N ARG A 110 -7.69 5.00 -9.10
CA ARG A 110 -7.22 6.33 -9.55
C ARG A 110 -6.04 6.22 -10.51
N ALA A 111 -5.05 5.40 -10.19
CA ALA A 111 -3.92 5.16 -11.08
C ALA A 111 -4.34 4.55 -12.42
N LEU A 112 -5.31 3.62 -12.42
CA LEU A 112 -5.85 3.05 -13.66
C LEU A 112 -6.61 4.11 -14.48
N ARG A 113 -7.42 4.94 -13.82
CA ARG A 113 -8.18 6.02 -14.45
C ARG A 113 -7.29 7.03 -15.18
N GLU A 114 -6.09 7.31 -14.67
CA GLU A 114 -5.13 8.19 -15.32
C GLU A 114 -4.52 7.59 -16.60
N ARG A 115 -4.70 6.29 -16.83
CA ARG A 115 -4.03 5.54 -17.89
C ARG A 115 -4.96 4.99 -18.96
N THR A 116 -6.19 4.61 -18.59
CA THR A 116 -7.14 4.02 -19.53
C THR A 116 -7.89 5.09 -20.33
N ASP A 117 -8.08 4.84 -21.62
CA ASP A 117 -8.88 5.67 -22.53
C ASP A 117 -10.25 5.03 -22.84
N ASP A 118 -10.53 3.84 -22.31
CA ASP A 118 -11.78 3.11 -22.57
C ASP A 118 -12.95 3.76 -21.82
N ALA A 119 -13.95 4.24 -22.58
CA ALA A 119 -15.05 5.02 -22.02
C ALA A 119 -15.93 4.21 -21.05
N ASP A 120 -16.13 2.92 -21.30
CA ASP A 120 -16.94 2.05 -20.45
C ASP A 120 -16.18 1.76 -19.14
N VAL A 121 -14.87 1.50 -19.23
CA VAL A 121 -13.99 1.34 -18.06
C VAL A 121 -13.91 2.62 -17.24
N LEU A 122 -13.80 3.79 -17.87
CA LEU A 122 -13.76 5.07 -17.17
C LEU A 122 -15.04 5.35 -16.39
N SER A 123 -16.21 5.12 -17.01
CA SER A 123 -17.50 5.26 -16.31
C SER A 123 -17.58 4.33 -15.11
N TYR A 124 -17.02 3.13 -15.23
CA TYR A 124 -16.98 2.15 -14.17
C TYR A 124 -16.06 2.56 -13.00
N LEU A 125 -14.86 3.06 -13.34
CA LEU A 125 -13.88 3.55 -12.37
C LEU A 125 -14.41 4.73 -11.58
N ASP A 126 -15.04 5.70 -12.25
CA ASP A 126 -15.61 6.87 -11.59
C ASP A 126 -16.70 6.48 -10.59
N GLU A 127 -17.54 5.50 -10.94
CA GLU A 127 -18.53 4.94 -10.03
C GLU A 127 -17.88 4.23 -8.84
N ALA A 128 -16.90 3.35 -9.10
CA ALA A 128 -16.23 2.59 -8.06
C ALA A 128 -15.49 3.48 -7.06
N ILE A 129 -14.78 4.51 -7.54
CA ILE A 129 -14.09 5.50 -6.69
C ILE A 129 -15.11 6.24 -5.83
N ARG A 130 -16.21 6.72 -6.43
CA ARG A 130 -17.28 7.43 -5.71
C ARG A 130 -17.91 6.57 -4.61
N GLN A 131 -18.14 5.28 -4.87
CA GLN A 131 -18.70 4.36 -3.86
C GLN A 131 -17.72 4.13 -2.71
N LEU A 132 -16.42 3.99 -2.98
CA LEU A 132 -15.40 3.85 -1.94
C LEU A 132 -15.29 5.09 -1.06
N GLU A 133 -15.38 6.29 -1.64
CA GLU A 133 -15.37 7.56 -0.89
C GLU A 133 -16.59 7.74 0.02
N GLN A 134 -17.72 7.09 -0.32
CA GLN A 134 -18.98 7.18 0.43
C GLN A 134 -19.09 6.12 1.54
N GLN A 135 -18.15 5.17 1.62
CA GLN A 135 -18.09 4.21 2.71
C GLN A 135 -17.44 4.85 3.96
N PRO A 136 -18.06 4.74 5.15
CA PRO A 136 -17.56 5.35 6.37
C PRO A 136 -16.30 4.68 6.94
#